data_AF-A0A326QN55-F1
#
_entry.id   AF-A0A326QN55-F1
#
_cell.length_a   1.000
_cell.length_b   1.000
_cell.length_c   1.000
_cell.angle_alpha   90.00
_cell.angle_beta   90.00
_cell.angle_gamma   90.00
#
_symmetry.space_group_name_H-M   'P 1'
#
loop_
_entity.id
_entity.type
_entity.pdbx_description
1 polymer ?
#
loop_
_entity_poly.entity_id
_entity_poly.type
_entity_poly.pdbx_seq_one_letter_code
_entity_poly.pdbx_strand_id
1 'polypeptide(L)'
;MKLSSRTQLQLIRSLNTRRGIAKAFTLVELMIVVAIVGVLSAVALPTYLNARNAAAAGAAVGEAIGIAKECATAAASDIDTGVTSTSGNVTVACGITGGTVIGSFASGSSGVRCLTATSAAANTKATLTVTNAGGISCAFGA
;
A
#
# COMPACT_ATOMS: atom_id res chain seq x y z
N MET A 1 -37.02 26.41 54.14
CA MET A 1 -36.96 27.70 53.40
C MET A 1 -37.61 27.51 52.04
N LYS A 2 -38.83 28.05 51.84
CA LYS A 2 -39.52 27.99 50.54
C LYS A 2 -38.93 29.08 49.63
N LEU A 3 -38.29 28.68 48.54
CA LEU A 3 -37.84 29.65 47.53
C LEU A 3 -39.06 30.33 46.92
N SER A 4 -39.02 31.68 46.89
CA SER A 4 -40.06 32.53 46.33
C SER A 4 -40.37 32.14 44.88
N SER A 5 -41.66 32.06 44.52
CA SER A 5 -42.13 31.66 43.18
C SER A 5 -41.52 32.45 42.03
N ARG A 6 -40.99 33.65 42.32
CA ARG A 6 -40.29 34.50 41.34
C ARG A 6 -38.90 33.97 40.98
N THR A 7 -38.14 33.41 41.92
CA THR A 7 -36.81 32.85 41.65
C THR A 7 -36.92 31.50 40.94
N GLN A 8 -37.95 30.71 41.24
CA GLN A 8 -38.24 29.47 40.51
C GLN A 8 -38.58 29.74 39.04
N LEU A 9 -39.38 30.78 38.75
CA LEU A 9 -39.70 31.14 37.36
C LEU A 9 -38.46 31.62 36.58
N GLN A 10 -37.53 32.31 37.24
CA GLN A 10 -36.29 32.77 36.60
C GLN A 10 -35.29 31.62 36.37
N LEU A 11 -35.23 30.64 37.28
CA LEU A 11 -34.43 29.42 37.10
C LEU A 11 -34.96 28.57 35.94
N ILE A 12 -36.28 28.37 35.86
CA ILE A 12 -36.92 27.61 34.77
C ILE A 12 -36.68 28.29 33.41
N ARG A 13 -36.71 29.63 33.36
CA ARG A 13 -36.40 30.40 32.14
C ARG A 13 -34.92 30.29 31.74
N SER A 14 -34.00 30.27 32.71
CA SER A 14 -32.56 30.07 32.53
C SER A 14 -32.21 28.67 32.01
N LEU A 15 -32.96 27.65 32.41
CA LEU A 15 -32.81 26.27 31.92
C LEU A 15 -33.38 26.08 30.50
N ASN A 16 -34.34 26.91 30.07
CA ASN A 16 -34.88 26.87 28.70
C ASN A 16 -33.95 27.54 27.67
N THR A 17 -33.16 28.54 28.09
CA THR A 17 -32.16 29.21 27.23
C THR A 17 -30.96 28.30 26.90
N ARG A 18 -30.69 27.26 27.69
CA ARG A 18 -29.60 26.28 27.44
C ARG A 18 -29.99 25.12 26.53
N ARG A 19 -31.22 25.06 26.01
CA ARG A 19 -31.66 23.99 25.08
C ARG A 19 -31.54 24.38 23.60
N GLY A 20 -30.87 25.48 23.28
CA GLY A 20 -30.89 26.10 21.95
C GLY A 20 -29.61 26.08 21.12
N ILE A 21 -28.61 25.24 21.41
CA ILE A 21 -27.34 25.23 20.63
C ILE A 21 -26.81 23.80 20.35
N ALA A 22 -27.68 22.78 20.31
CA ALA A 22 -27.32 21.58 19.55
C ALA A 22 -27.55 21.89 18.06
N LYS A 23 -26.59 22.56 17.42
CA LYS A 23 -26.55 22.71 15.96
C LYS A 23 -26.49 21.30 15.37
N ALA A 24 -27.64 20.73 15.04
CA ALA A 24 -27.73 19.50 14.28
C ALA A 24 -27.23 19.79 12.87
N PHE A 25 -26.25 19.01 12.41
CA PHE A 25 -25.80 18.98 11.03
C PHE A 25 -27.03 18.75 10.13
N THR A 26 -27.32 19.68 9.22
CA THR A 26 -28.56 19.58 8.44
C THR A 26 -28.41 18.45 7.41
N LEU A 27 -29.51 17.76 7.07
CA LEU A 27 -29.47 16.73 6.01
C LEU A 27 -28.97 17.30 4.67
N VAL A 28 -29.25 18.57 4.40
CA VAL A 28 -28.77 19.28 3.21
C VAL A 28 -27.24 19.45 3.25
N GLU A 29 -26.68 19.75 4.43
CA GLU A 29 -25.23 19.87 4.64
C GLU A 29 -24.54 18.52 4.40
N LEU A 30 -25.12 17.43 4.91
CA LEU A 30 -24.60 16.08 4.66
C LEU A 30 -24.69 15.71 3.18
N MET A 31 -25.80 16.06 2.52
CA MET A 31 -25.98 15.72 1.11
C MET A 31 -24.96 16.44 0.21
N ILE A 32 -24.70 17.72 0.47
CA ILE A 32 -23.70 18.49 -0.29
C ILE A 32 -22.29 17.94 -0.04
N VAL A 33 -21.96 17.55 1.19
CA VAL A 33 -20.64 16.96 1.50
C VAL A 33 -20.42 15.66 0.74
N VAL A 34 -21.39 14.75 0.74
CA VAL A 34 -21.26 13.48 0.00
C VAL A 34 -21.18 13.73 -1.50
N ALA A 35 -21.92 14.70 -2.04
CA ALA A 35 -21.82 15.09 -3.44
C ALA A 35 -20.41 15.60 -3.81
N ILE A 36 -19.82 16.47 -2.99
CA ILE A 36 -18.47 17.00 -3.24
C ILE A 36 -17.41 15.91 -3.09
N VAL A 37 -17.48 15.09 -2.03
CA VAL A 37 -16.55 13.96 -1.84
C VAL A 37 -16.67 12.96 -2.99
N GLY A 38 -17.88 12.73 -3.52
CA GLY A 38 -18.09 11.88 -4.70
C GLY A 38 -17.33 12.36 -5.93
N VAL A 39 -17.41 13.66 -6.26
CA VAL A 39 -16.71 14.25 -7.41
C VAL A 39 -15.18 14.17 -7.23
N LEU A 40 -14.67 14.52 -6.05
CA LEU A 40 -13.24 14.46 -5.76
C LEU A 40 -12.71 13.02 -5.80
N SER A 41 -13.46 12.05 -5.25
CA SER A 41 -13.07 10.65 -5.22
C SER A 41 -13.01 10.05 -6.64
N ALA A 42 -13.92 10.45 -7.54
CA ALA A 42 -13.93 9.95 -8.91
C ALA A 42 -12.62 10.23 -9.67
N VAL A 43 -11.99 11.38 -9.42
CA VAL A 43 -10.73 11.77 -10.08
C VAL A 43 -9.51 11.24 -9.31
N ALA A 44 -9.55 11.27 -7.98
CA ALA A 44 -8.40 10.91 -7.14
C ALA A 44 -8.21 9.40 -6.91
N LEU A 45 -9.29 8.63 -6.87
CA LEU A 45 -9.21 7.20 -6.57
C LEU A 45 -8.42 6.38 -7.62
N PRO A 46 -8.61 6.54 -8.95
CA PRO A 46 -7.88 5.71 -9.91
C PRO A 46 -6.36 5.94 -9.87
N THR A 47 -5.91 7.18 -9.67
CA THR A 47 -4.49 7.49 -9.56
C THR A 47 -3.89 6.94 -8.27
N TYR A 48 -4.63 7.04 -7.16
CA TYR A 48 -4.23 6.48 -5.88
C TYR A 48 -4.09 4.95 -5.93
N LEU A 49 -5.05 4.25 -6.54
CA LEU A 49 -5.00 2.79 -6.70
C LEU A 49 -3.81 2.36 -7.57
N ASN A 50 -3.55 3.07 -8.67
CA ASN A 50 -2.38 2.80 -9.51
C ASN A 50 -1.06 3.01 -8.76
N ALA A 51 -0.95 4.08 -7.98
CA ALA A 51 0.24 4.34 -7.16
C ALA A 51 0.44 3.28 -6.08
N ARG A 52 -0.64 2.83 -5.42
CA ARG A 52 -0.60 1.75 -4.43
C ARG A 52 -0.15 0.43 -5.05
N ASN A 53 -0.67 0.08 -6.23
CA ASN A 53 -0.29 -1.13 -6.94
C ASN A 53 1.18 -1.08 -7.40
N ALA A 54 1.62 0.06 -7.95
CA ALA A 54 3.02 0.26 -8.33
C ALA A 54 3.97 0.17 -7.12
N ALA A 55 3.57 0.70 -5.96
CA ALA A 55 4.34 0.58 -4.73
C ALA A 55 4.42 -0.87 -4.23
N ALA A 56 3.30 -1.62 -4.26
CA ALA A 56 3.28 -3.04 -3.91
C ALA A 56 4.15 -3.88 -4.85
N ALA A 57 4.10 -3.60 -6.15
CA ALA A 57 4.96 -4.23 -7.15
C ALA A 57 6.44 -3.91 -6.90
N GLY A 58 6.76 -2.64 -6.60
CA GLY A 58 8.11 -2.22 -6.23
C GLY A 58 8.63 -2.92 -4.96
N ALA A 59 7.77 -3.15 -3.96
CA ALA A 59 8.13 -3.89 -2.76
C ALA A 59 8.46 -5.36 -3.07
N ALA A 60 7.62 -6.04 -3.87
CA ALA A 60 7.86 -7.43 -4.27
C ALA A 60 9.16 -7.58 -5.08
N VAL A 61 9.42 -6.64 -6.01
CA VAL A 61 10.67 -6.62 -6.79
C VAL A 61 11.88 -6.29 -5.90
N GLY A 62 11.73 -5.37 -4.95
CA GLY A 62 12.79 -5.02 -4.00
C GLY A 62 13.19 -6.17 -3.08
N GLU A 63 12.19 -6.91 -2.58
CA GLU A 63 12.40 -8.14 -1.81
C GLU A 63 13.12 -9.19 -2.67
N ALA A 64 12.66 -9.41 -3.90
CA ALA A 64 13.29 -10.34 -4.84
C ALA A 64 14.74 -9.95 -5.18
N ILE A 65 15.07 -8.65 -5.27
CA ILE A 65 16.46 -8.17 -5.44
C ILE A 65 17.30 -8.45 -4.20
N GLY A 66 16.76 -8.22 -3.00
CA GLY A 66 17.45 -8.53 -1.74
C GLY A 66 17.85 -9.99 -1.68
N ILE A 67 16.88 -10.87 -1.94
CA ILE A 67 17.10 -12.31 -1.95
C ILE A 67 18.04 -12.73 -3.09
N ALA A 68 17.90 -12.17 -4.29
CA ALA A 68 18.81 -12.45 -5.40
C ALA A 68 20.27 -12.05 -5.09
N LYS A 69 20.51 -11.03 -4.26
CA LYS A 69 21.85 -10.70 -3.78
C LYS A 69 22.39 -11.74 -2.81
N GLU A 70 21.57 -12.24 -1.89
CA GLU A 70 21.96 -13.33 -1.00
C GLU A 70 22.29 -14.60 -1.78
N CYS A 71 21.46 -14.95 -2.77
CA CYS A 71 21.73 -16.01 -3.74
C CYS A 71 23.06 -15.80 -4.48
N ALA A 72 23.32 -14.57 -4.95
CA ALA A 72 24.54 -14.25 -5.67
C ALA A 72 25.78 -14.38 -4.77
N THR A 73 25.69 -14.00 -3.50
CA THR A 73 26.78 -14.21 -2.55
C THR A 73 27.00 -15.68 -2.25
N ALA A 74 25.94 -16.48 -2.12
CA ALA A 74 26.03 -17.92 -1.93
C ALA A 74 26.73 -18.59 -3.11
N ALA A 75 26.34 -18.21 -4.34
CA ALA A 75 26.94 -18.72 -5.55
C ALA A 75 28.40 -18.30 -5.73
N ALA A 76 28.73 -17.04 -5.47
CA ALA A 76 30.10 -16.54 -5.61
C ALA A 76 31.07 -17.05 -4.54
N SER A 77 30.57 -17.49 -3.38
CA SER A 77 31.39 -17.96 -2.26
C SER A 77 31.40 -19.49 -2.09
N ASP A 78 30.65 -20.22 -2.92
CA ASP A 78 30.42 -21.67 -2.79
C ASP A 78 29.91 -22.07 -1.39
N ILE A 79 29.22 -21.15 -0.69
CA ILE A 79 28.64 -21.38 0.63
C ILE A 79 27.12 -21.36 0.49
N ASP A 80 26.48 -22.46 0.86
CA ASP A 80 25.02 -22.50 0.94
C ASP A 80 24.55 -21.67 2.14
N THR A 81 23.89 -20.56 1.85
CA THR A 81 23.29 -19.68 2.86
C THR A 81 21.87 -20.11 3.24
N GLY A 82 21.34 -21.18 2.65
CA GLY A 82 20.00 -21.69 2.95
C GLY A 82 18.88 -20.75 2.52
N VAL A 83 19.10 -19.97 1.45
CA VAL A 83 18.14 -18.96 0.97
C VAL A 83 16.80 -19.60 0.64
N THR A 84 15.77 -19.23 1.39
CA THR A 84 14.39 -19.65 1.15
C THR A 84 13.49 -18.43 1.33
N SER A 85 12.44 -18.32 0.51
CA SER A 85 11.42 -17.26 0.70
C SER A 85 10.24 -17.79 1.49
N THR A 86 9.73 -16.94 2.39
CA THR A 86 8.49 -17.15 3.16
C THR A 86 7.36 -16.20 2.70
N SER A 87 7.57 -15.41 1.65
CA SER A 87 6.61 -14.43 1.14
C SER A 87 5.86 -14.97 -0.08
N GLY A 88 4.52 -14.91 -0.05
CA GLY A 88 3.65 -15.44 -1.12
C GLY A 88 3.84 -14.78 -2.49
N ASN A 89 4.46 -13.59 -2.53
CA ASN A 89 4.74 -12.85 -3.76
C ASN A 89 6.16 -13.06 -4.29
N VAL A 90 7.04 -13.75 -3.56
CA VAL A 90 8.42 -13.98 -4.00
C VAL A 90 8.75 -15.46 -3.99
N THR A 91 9.02 -16.01 -5.17
CA THR A 91 9.45 -17.40 -5.33
C THR A 91 10.98 -17.46 -5.48
N VAL A 92 11.61 -18.36 -4.74
CA VAL A 92 13.07 -18.52 -4.73
C VAL A 92 13.41 -19.93 -5.18
N ALA A 93 14.24 -20.01 -6.21
CA ALA A 93 14.84 -21.24 -6.70
C ALA A 93 16.31 -20.94 -7.03
N CYS A 94 17.11 -20.70 -6.00
CA CYS A 94 18.54 -20.43 -6.13
C CYS A 94 19.33 -21.24 -5.10
N GLY A 95 20.62 -21.40 -5.35
CA GLY A 95 21.59 -21.93 -4.40
C GLY A 95 23.00 -21.61 -4.85
N ILE A 96 23.96 -22.44 -4.43
CA ILE A 96 25.38 -22.28 -4.76
C ILE A 96 25.69 -22.30 -6.26
N THR A 97 24.84 -22.91 -7.09
CA THR A 97 25.04 -22.91 -8.56
C THR A 97 24.40 -21.71 -9.26
N GLY A 98 23.90 -20.73 -8.50
CA GLY A 98 22.98 -19.70 -9.00
C GLY A 98 21.54 -20.19 -9.07
N GLY A 99 20.71 -19.52 -9.86
CA GLY A 99 19.30 -19.86 -10.05
C GLY A 99 18.42 -18.66 -10.32
N THR A 100 17.15 -18.73 -9.95
CA THR A 100 16.16 -17.69 -10.23
C THR A 100 15.41 -17.25 -8.98
N VAL A 101 15.16 -15.95 -8.87
CA VAL A 101 14.28 -15.35 -7.87
C VAL A 101 13.20 -14.56 -8.61
N ILE A 102 11.94 -14.77 -8.26
CA ILE A 102 10.80 -14.20 -8.98
C ILE A 102 9.97 -13.38 -8.02
N GLY A 103 9.90 -12.06 -8.25
CA GLY A 103 8.92 -11.19 -7.60
C GLY A 103 7.65 -11.10 -8.46
N SER A 104 6.52 -11.53 -7.93
CA SER A 104 5.20 -11.50 -8.57
C SER A 104 4.37 -10.34 -8.03
N PHE A 105 3.61 -9.69 -8.90
CA PHE A 105 2.77 -8.54 -8.59
C PHE A 105 1.57 -8.46 -9.55
N ALA A 106 0.57 -7.65 -9.17
CA ALA A 106 -0.64 -7.49 -9.97
C ALA A 106 -0.37 -6.75 -11.30
N SER A 107 -1.05 -7.18 -12.36
CA SER A 107 -1.06 -6.50 -13.66
C SER A 107 -1.55 -5.05 -13.55
N GLY A 108 -1.11 -4.19 -14.45
CA GLY A 108 -1.45 -2.76 -14.50
C GLY A 108 -0.42 -1.87 -13.80
N SER A 109 0.58 -2.45 -13.13
CA SER A 109 1.71 -1.72 -12.56
C SER A 109 2.75 -1.47 -13.64
N SER A 110 3.00 -0.20 -13.99
CA SER A 110 4.01 0.20 -14.99
C SER A 110 5.09 1.05 -14.33
N GLY A 111 6.32 1.01 -14.86
CA GLY A 111 7.41 1.84 -14.36
C GLY A 111 8.11 1.28 -13.11
N VAL A 112 7.75 0.07 -12.66
CA VAL A 112 8.49 -0.65 -11.62
C VAL A 112 9.87 -1.01 -12.15
N ARG A 113 10.91 -0.70 -11.39
CA ARG A 113 12.31 -0.90 -11.79
C ARG A 113 12.87 -2.18 -11.18
N CYS A 114 13.63 -2.92 -11.99
CA CYS A 114 14.42 -4.06 -11.54
C CYS A 114 15.80 -3.98 -12.18
N LEU A 115 16.82 -3.61 -11.40
CA LEU A 115 18.14 -3.20 -11.92
C LEU A 115 17.98 -2.14 -13.04
N THR A 116 18.39 -2.48 -14.26
CA THR A 116 18.30 -1.64 -15.46
C THR A 116 16.98 -1.84 -16.23
N ALA A 117 16.22 -2.89 -15.93
CA ALA A 117 14.95 -3.17 -16.57
C ALA A 117 13.82 -2.34 -15.95
N THR A 118 12.80 -2.04 -16.76
CA THR A 118 11.58 -1.34 -16.34
C THR A 118 10.35 -2.11 -16.84
N SER A 119 9.37 -2.31 -15.98
CA SER A 119 8.12 -3.02 -16.31
C SER A 119 7.20 -2.18 -17.21
N ALA A 120 6.53 -2.87 -18.14
CA ALA A 120 5.32 -2.38 -18.79
C ALA A 120 4.08 -2.79 -17.97
N ALA A 121 2.96 -2.12 -18.20
CA ALA A 121 1.70 -2.40 -17.49
C ALA A 121 1.20 -3.86 -17.63
N ALA A 122 1.60 -4.56 -18.70
CA ALA A 122 1.22 -5.96 -18.93
C ALA A 122 2.04 -6.96 -18.09
N ASN A 123 3.14 -6.54 -17.48
CA ASN A 123 3.98 -7.42 -16.71
C ASN A 123 3.33 -7.76 -15.36
N THR A 124 3.48 -9.00 -14.92
CA THR A 124 3.03 -9.47 -13.61
C THR A 124 4.20 -10.02 -12.78
N LYS A 125 5.37 -10.20 -13.39
CA LYS A 125 6.53 -10.83 -12.74
C LYS A 125 7.83 -10.14 -13.13
N ALA A 126 8.75 -10.06 -12.17
CA ALA A 126 10.16 -9.77 -12.38
C ALA A 126 10.98 -11.02 -12.06
N THR A 127 11.64 -11.58 -13.07
CA THR A 127 12.51 -12.75 -12.92
C THR A 127 13.96 -12.27 -12.86
N LEU A 128 14.58 -12.48 -11.70
CA LEU A 128 16.00 -12.28 -11.50
C LEU A 128 16.72 -13.59 -11.73
N THR A 129 17.71 -13.57 -12.61
CA THR A 129 18.58 -14.73 -12.86
C THR A 129 19.95 -14.46 -12.27
N VAL A 130 20.37 -15.34 -11.38
CA VAL A 130 21.66 -15.34 -10.70
C VAL A 130 22.55 -16.39 -11.35
N THR A 131 23.72 -15.97 -11.81
CA THR A 131 24.75 -16.85 -12.37
C THR A 131 25.62 -17.44 -11.27
N ASN A 132 26.31 -18.55 -11.58
CA ASN A 132 27.25 -19.19 -10.65
C ASN A 132 28.39 -18.24 -10.22
N ALA A 133 28.77 -17.27 -11.06
CA ALA A 133 29.77 -16.25 -10.72
C ALA A 133 29.21 -15.07 -9.88
N GLY A 134 27.99 -15.16 -9.36
CA GLY A 134 27.34 -14.09 -8.59
C GLY A 134 26.81 -12.92 -9.43
N GLY A 135 26.80 -13.02 -10.75
CA GLY A 135 26.17 -12.03 -11.63
C GLY A 135 24.65 -12.08 -11.53
N ILE A 136 23.99 -10.92 -11.42
CA ILE A 136 22.53 -10.80 -11.33
C ILE A 136 22.01 -10.07 -12.57
N SER A 137 21.01 -10.64 -13.22
CA SER A 137 20.26 -10.01 -14.32
C SER A 137 18.77 -10.02 -14.00
N CYS A 138 18.01 -9.09 -14.60
CA CYS A 138 16.57 -9.02 -14.38
C CYS A 138 15.80 -8.84 -15.69
N ALA A 139 14.70 -9.57 -15.83
CA ALA A 139 13.76 -9.46 -16.92
C ALA A 139 12.33 -9.43 -16.38
N PHE A 140 11.43 -8.74 -17.09
CA PHE A 140 10.01 -8.73 -16.75
C PHE A 140 9.23 -9.67 -17.66
N GLY A 141 8.25 -10.38 -17.09
CA GLY A 141 7.38 -11.34 -17.76
C GLY A 141 5.91 -11.12 -17.41
N ALA A 142 5.05 -11.88 -18.09
CA ALA A 142 3.61 -11.93 -17.86
C ALA A 142 3.21 -13.01 -16.85
#